data_AF-A0A148KN30-F1
#
_entry.id   AF-A0A148KN30-F1
#
_cell.length_a   1.000
_cell.length_b   1.000
_cell.length_c   1.000
_cell.angle_alpha   90.00
_cell.angle_beta   90.00
_cell.angle_gamma   90.00
#
_symmetry.space_group_name_H-M   'P 1'
#
loop_
_entity.id
_entity.type
_entity.pdbx_description
1 polymer ?
#
loop_
_entity_poly.entity_id
_entity_poly.type
_entity_poly.pdbx_seq_one_letter_code
_entity_poly.pdbx_strand_id
1 'polypeptide(L)'
;MKLKICLLLLLLGCGSSLLVFSEPVTPQDPDKTLPTQLIKLKKAIETASYNPDERNSMLRYQRALLYYVSAKQRLQLNWRKQAIEDAQRGLKLLEMNELSEQNQTEQNVLSVS
;
A
#
# COMPACT_ATOMS: atom_id res chain seq x y z
N MET A 1 17.77 -27.91 -36.96
CA MET A 1 18.64 -27.73 -35.77
C MET A 1 19.01 -26.25 -35.58
N LYS A 2 18.03 -25.36 -35.33
CA LYS A 2 18.29 -23.92 -35.07
C LYS A 2 17.41 -23.33 -33.95
N LEU A 3 16.59 -24.15 -33.28
CA LEU A 3 15.66 -23.70 -32.24
C LEU A 3 16.19 -23.90 -30.81
N LYS A 4 17.27 -24.68 -30.64
CA LYS A 4 17.83 -25.01 -29.32
C LYS A 4 18.86 -23.99 -28.79
N ILE A 5 19.32 -23.06 -29.64
CA ILE A 5 20.32 -22.04 -29.28
C ILE A 5 19.68 -20.79 -28.67
N CYS A 6 18.42 -20.47 -29.00
CA CYS A 6 17.73 -19.32 -28.41
C CYS A 6 17.33 -19.55 -26.94
N LEU A 7 17.14 -20.80 -26.52
CA LEU A 7 16.72 -21.10 -25.15
C LEU A 7 17.88 -20.99 -24.13
N LEU A 8 19.13 -21.03 -24.59
CA LEU A 8 20.31 -20.99 -23.70
C LEU A 8 20.75 -19.55 -23.34
N LEU A 9 20.39 -18.55 -24.14
CA LEU A 9 20.75 -17.14 -23.92
C LEU A 9 19.78 -16.39 -23.00
N LEU A 10 18.60 -16.96 -22.72
CA LEU A 10 17.60 -16.36 -21.82
C LEU A 10 17.85 -16.65 -20.33
N LEU A 11 18.82 -17.51 -20.01
CA LEU A 11 19.18 -17.88 -18.63
C LEU A 11 20.39 -17.12 -18.07
N LEU A 12 21.01 -16.23 -18.84
CA LEU A 12 22.30 -15.61 -18.48
C LEU A 12 22.26 -14.08 -18.25
N GLY A 13 21.07 -13.50 -18.04
CA GLY A 13 20.91 -12.05 -17.91
C GLY A 13 20.08 -11.65 -16.70
N CYS A 14 20.71 -11.65 -15.52
CA CYS A 14 20.52 -10.69 -14.40
C CYS A 14 21.18 -11.24 -13.13
N GLY A 15 22.45 -11.60 -13.23
CA GLY A 15 23.36 -11.58 -12.08
C GLY A 15 23.79 -10.13 -11.86
N SER A 16 23.21 -9.44 -10.90
CA SER A 16 23.77 -8.21 -10.33
C SER A 16 23.42 -8.20 -8.85
N SER A 17 24.45 -8.50 -8.07
CA SER A 17 24.45 -8.60 -6.63
C SER A 17 24.01 -7.29 -5.97
N LEU A 18 22.99 -7.35 -5.14
CA LEU A 18 22.91 -6.48 -3.97
C LEU A 18 23.10 -7.37 -2.75
N LEU A 19 24.35 -7.57 -2.37
CA LEU A 19 24.68 -7.98 -1.00
C LEU A 19 24.30 -6.79 -0.12
N VAL A 20 23.02 -6.72 0.25
CA VAL A 20 22.58 -5.89 1.37
C VAL A 20 23.19 -6.55 2.60
N PHE A 21 24.18 -5.88 3.18
CA PHE A 21 24.68 -6.18 4.52
C PHE A 21 23.49 -5.96 5.47
N SER A 22 22.76 -7.02 5.78
CA SER A 22 21.80 -6.99 6.87
C SER A 22 22.62 -7.13 8.14
N GLU A 23 22.69 -6.07 8.94
CA GLU A 23 23.04 -6.21 10.35
C GLU A 23 22.21 -7.35 10.95
N PRO A 24 22.75 -8.14 11.90
CA PRO A 24 21.97 -9.13 12.60
C PRO A 24 20.85 -8.38 13.31
N VAL A 25 19.66 -8.40 12.73
CA VAL A 25 18.43 -7.96 13.39
C VAL A 25 18.29 -8.89 14.57
N THR A 26 18.71 -8.41 15.73
CA THR A 26 18.35 -8.95 17.04
C THR A 26 16.89 -9.37 16.94
N PRO A 27 16.52 -10.60 17.35
CA PRO A 27 15.14 -11.04 17.30
C PRO A 27 14.34 -10.06 18.14
N GLN A 28 13.72 -9.05 17.50
CA GLN A 28 12.71 -8.28 18.18
C GLN A 28 11.62 -9.28 18.45
N ASP A 29 11.36 -9.45 19.74
CA ASP A 29 10.24 -10.19 20.27
C ASP A 29 9.04 -9.95 19.32
N PRO A 30 8.46 -11.01 18.72
CA PRO A 30 7.31 -10.91 17.84
C PRO A 30 6.10 -10.59 18.71
N ASP A 31 6.14 -9.41 19.32
CA ASP A 31 5.10 -8.89 20.16
C ASP A 31 3.88 -8.82 19.26
N LYS A 32 2.93 -9.72 19.55
CA LYS A 32 1.79 -10.18 18.72
C LYS A 32 0.76 -9.06 18.45
N THR A 33 1.18 -7.83 18.61
CA THR A 33 0.39 -6.63 18.48
C THR A 33 0.49 -6.14 17.03
N LEU A 34 -0.67 -5.94 16.42
CA LEU A 34 -0.75 -5.30 15.11
C LEU A 34 -0.03 -3.94 15.18
N PRO A 35 0.79 -3.57 14.17
CA PRO A 35 1.38 -2.25 14.12
C PRO A 35 0.30 -1.17 14.19
N THR A 36 0.55 -0.13 14.97
CA THR A 36 -0.39 0.98 15.18
C THR A 36 -0.92 1.56 13.88
N GLN A 37 -0.08 1.68 12.86
CA GLN A 37 -0.45 2.20 11.54
C GLN A 37 -1.47 1.28 10.84
N LEU A 38 -1.34 -0.04 11.00
CA LEU A 38 -2.27 -0.99 10.41
C LEU A 38 -3.64 -0.96 11.11
N ILE A 39 -3.64 -0.79 12.44
CA ILE A 39 -4.87 -0.58 13.22
C ILE A 39 -5.56 0.71 12.76
N LYS A 40 -4.81 1.81 12.63
CA LYS A 40 -5.32 3.09 12.13
C LYS A 40 -5.90 2.95 10.72
N LEU A 41 -5.19 2.28 9.80
CA LEU A 41 -5.67 2.05 8.44
C LEU A 41 -6.97 1.24 8.43
N LYS A 42 -7.04 0.16 9.22
CA LYS A 42 -8.27 -0.63 9.35
C LYS A 42 -9.45 0.24 9.75
N LYS A 43 -9.29 1.02 10.82
CA LYS A 43 -10.34 1.91 11.33
C LYS A 43 -10.72 2.97 10.29
N ALA A 44 -9.73 3.57 9.62
CA ALA A 44 -9.97 4.55 8.57
C ALA A 44 -10.76 3.97 7.39
N ILE A 45 -10.48 2.73 6.97
CA ILE A 45 -11.24 2.04 5.92
C ILE A 45 -12.69 1.78 6.35
N GLU A 46 -12.91 1.40 7.62
CA GLU A 46 -14.25 1.15 8.17
C GLU A 46 -15.10 2.41 8.28
N THR A 47 -14.47 3.58 8.47
CA THR A 47 -15.16 4.86 8.60
C THR A 47 -15.10 5.75 7.36
N ALA A 48 -14.31 5.39 6.35
CA ALA A 48 -14.11 6.21 5.17
C ALA A 48 -15.40 6.28 4.33
N SER A 49 -15.82 7.50 4.07
CA SER A 49 -16.74 7.81 2.98
C SER A 49 -15.98 7.78 1.66
N TYR A 50 -16.66 7.33 0.59
CA TYR A 50 -16.20 7.52 -0.78
C TYR A 50 -17.40 7.70 -1.69
N ASN A 51 -17.26 8.51 -2.73
CA ASN A 51 -18.28 8.70 -3.75
C ASN A 51 -18.11 7.63 -4.86
N PRO A 52 -19.09 6.72 -5.07
CA PRO A 52 -19.00 5.69 -6.10
C PRO A 52 -19.06 6.25 -7.53
N ASP A 53 -19.68 7.43 -7.72
CA ASP A 53 -19.79 8.08 -9.03
C ASP A 53 -18.52 8.85 -9.40
N GLU A 54 -17.70 9.21 -8.39
CA GLU A 54 -16.39 9.80 -8.62
C GLU A 54 -15.31 8.70 -8.72
N ARG A 55 -14.87 8.43 -9.95
CA ARG A 55 -13.82 7.43 -10.23
C ARG A 55 -12.59 7.57 -9.33
N ASN A 56 -12.11 8.78 -9.09
CA ASN A 56 -10.91 8.99 -8.28
C ASN A 56 -11.15 8.67 -6.81
N SER A 57 -12.33 9.01 -6.27
CA SER A 57 -12.72 8.65 -4.91
C SER A 57 -12.76 7.14 -4.73
N MET A 58 -13.48 6.45 -5.62
CA MET A 58 -13.53 4.99 -5.65
C MET A 58 -12.14 4.35 -5.77
N LEU A 59 -11.28 4.83 -6.68
CA LEU A 59 -9.93 4.28 -6.87
C LEU A 59 -9.01 4.50 -5.66
N ARG A 60 -9.13 5.64 -4.96
CA ARG A 60 -8.37 5.88 -3.72
C ARG A 60 -8.79 4.90 -2.63
N TYR A 61 -10.09 4.70 -2.44
CA TYR A 61 -10.62 3.74 -1.46
C TYR A 61 -10.18 2.29 -1.79
N GLN A 62 -10.34 1.86 -3.04
CA GLN A 62 -9.91 0.53 -3.49
C GLN A 62 -8.40 0.31 -3.31
N ARG A 63 -7.57 1.31 -3.61
CA ARG A 63 -6.12 1.22 -3.39
C ARG A 63 -5.75 1.19 -1.91
N ALA A 64 -6.48 1.92 -1.04
CA ALA A 64 -6.28 1.84 0.40
C ALA A 64 -6.58 0.43 0.94
N LEU A 65 -7.64 -0.22 0.44
CA LEU A 65 -7.93 -1.63 0.74
C LEU A 65 -6.80 -2.57 0.30
N LEU A 66 -6.26 -2.38 -0.91
CA LEU A 66 -5.13 -3.18 -1.40
C LEU A 66 -3.89 -3.02 -0.51
N TYR A 67 -3.58 -1.78 -0.09
CA TYR A 67 -2.49 -1.54 0.87
C TYR A 67 -2.74 -2.19 2.22
N TYR A 68 -3.98 -2.22 2.71
CA TYR A 68 -4.33 -2.94 3.94
C TYR A 68 -4.08 -4.45 3.83
N VAL A 69 -4.51 -5.06 2.72
CA VAL A 69 -4.28 -6.49 2.46
C VAL A 69 -2.79 -6.80 2.34
N SER A 70 -2.04 -5.99 1.59
CA SER A 70 -0.58 -6.13 1.44
C SER A 70 0.13 -5.98 2.78
N ALA A 71 -0.25 -5.00 3.61
CA ALA A 71 0.33 -4.81 4.94
C ALA A 71 0.10 -6.02 5.85
N LYS A 72 -1.10 -6.61 5.85
CA LYS A 72 -1.38 -7.85 6.59
C LYS A 72 -0.51 -9.01 6.11
N GLN A 73 -0.40 -9.19 4.80
CA GLN A 73 0.42 -10.25 4.22
C GLN A 73 1.91 -10.07 4.58
N ARG A 74 2.43 -8.84 4.50
CA ARG A 74 3.82 -8.53 4.86
C ARG A 74 4.09 -8.75 6.35
N LEU A 75 3.12 -8.50 7.24
CA LEU A 75 3.27 -8.87 8.65
C LEU A 75 3.34 -10.37 8.87
N GLN A 76 2.55 -11.16 8.14
CA GLN A 76 2.62 -12.63 8.20
C GLN A 76 3.99 -13.15 7.75
N LEU A 77 4.67 -12.41 6.87
CA LEU A 77 6.02 -12.70 6.39
C LEU A 77 7.14 -12.06 7.25
N ASN A 78 6.80 -11.48 8.41
CA ASN A 78 7.72 -10.75 9.30
C ASN A 78 8.40 -9.51 8.66
N TRP A 79 7.84 -8.98 7.57
CA TRP A 79 8.30 -7.74 6.92
C TRP A 79 7.64 -6.51 7.55
N ARG A 80 7.90 -6.30 8.85
CA ARG A 80 7.21 -5.30 9.67
C ARG A 80 7.35 -3.87 9.13
N LYS A 81 8.55 -3.49 8.68
CA LYS A 81 8.81 -2.15 8.11
C LYS A 81 7.94 -1.90 6.87
N GLN A 82 7.96 -2.84 5.93
CA GLN A 82 7.22 -2.74 4.67
C GLN A 82 5.70 -2.81 4.89
N ALA A 83 5.24 -3.50 5.94
CA ALA A 83 3.85 -3.47 6.34
C ALA A 83 3.42 -2.10 6.89
N ILE A 84 4.27 -1.45 7.68
CA ILE A 84 4.04 -0.09 8.17
C ILE A 84 3.99 0.90 7.00
N GLU A 85 4.92 0.78 6.04
CA GLU A 85 4.96 1.63 4.85
C GLU A 85 3.69 1.48 3.99
N ASP A 86 3.22 0.25 3.77
CA ASP A 86 1.94 0.02 3.08
C ASP A 86 0.78 0.63 3.85
N ALA A 87 0.73 0.45 5.17
CA ALA A 87 -0.33 1.02 6.00
C ALA A 87 -0.36 2.56 5.91
N GLN A 88 0.80 3.21 5.91
CA GLN A 88 0.92 4.66 5.73
C GLN A 88 0.46 5.12 4.35
N ARG A 89 0.81 4.39 3.28
CA ARG A 89 0.35 4.71 1.92
C ARG A 89 -1.18 4.61 1.81
N GLY A 90 -1.77 3.58 2.41
CA GLY A 90 -3.23 3.43 2.48
C GLY A 90 -3.89 4.60 3.20
N LEU A 91 -3.35 5.01 4.36
CA LEU A 91 -3.87 6.14 5.13
C LEU A 91 -3.84 7.44 4.33
N LYS A 92 -2.72 7.72 3.65
CA LYS A 92 -2.57 8.93 2.83
C LYS A 92 -3.60 9.00 1.69
N LEU A 93 -3.97 7.86 1.10
CA LEU A 93 -5.01 7.84 0.05
C LEU A 93 -6.39 8.20 0.59
N LEU A 94 -6.71 7.78 1.81
CA LEU A 94 -7.99 8.11 2.45
C LEU A 94 -8.03 9.57 2.87
N GLU A 95 -6.95 10.10 3.43
CA GLU A 95 -6.81 11.53 3.73
C GLU A 95 -6.99 12.40 2.47
N MET A 96 -6.34 12.02 1.36
CA MET A 96 -6.53 12.69 0.07
C MET A 96 -7.97 12.61 -0.45
N ASN A 97 -8.69 11.53 -0.12
CA ASN A 97 -10.09 11.39 -0.50
C ASN A 97 -10.97 12.37 0.27
N GLU A 98 -10.82 12.41 1.59
CA GLU A 98 -11.56 13.32 2.48
C GLU A 98 -11.35 14.79 2.09
N LEU A 99 -10.09 15.18 1.82
CA LEU A 99 -9.78 16.54 1.35
C LEU A 99 -10.42 16.87 0.00
N SER A 100 -10.52 15.89 -0.90
CA SER A 100 -11.17 16.09 -2.20
C SER A 100 -12.68 16.31 -2.05
N GLU A 101 -13.33 15.54 -1.18
CA GLU A 101 -14.77 15.65 -0.89
C GLU A 101 -15.12 16.98 -0.22
N GLN A 102 -14.29 17.44 0.73
CA GLN A 102 -14.44 18.74 1.38
C GLN A 102 -14.37 19.89 0.36
N ASN A 103 -13.35 19.88 -0.49
CA ASN A 103 -13.18 20.91 -1.52
C ASN A 103 -14.33 20.96 -2.53
N GLN A 104 -14.87 19.80 -2.93
CA GLN A 104 -16.03 19.74 -3.82
C GLN A 104 -17.28 20.32 -3.14
N THR A 105 -17.46 20.01 -1.86
CA THR A 105 -18.60 20.53 -1.08
C THR A 105 -18.54 22.06 -0.99
N GLU A 106 -17.37 22.62 -0.69
CA GLU A 106 -17.17 24.07 -0.62
C GLU A 106 -17.42 24.76 -1.97
N GLN A 107 -16.91 24.20 -3.06
CA GLN A 107 -17.13 24.74 -4.41
C GLN A 107 -18.60 24.74 -4.80
N ASN A 108 -19.36 23.70 -4.42
CA ASN A 108 -20.77 23.59 -4.73
C ASN A 108 -21.63 24.59 -3.93
N VAL A 109 -21.24 24.93 -2.69
CA VAL A 109 -21.92 25.97 -1.91
C VAL A 109 -21.70 27.36 -2.52
N LEU A 110 -20.48 27.63 -2.99
CA LEU A 110 -20.12 28.91 -3.61
C LEU A 110 -20.76 29.14 -4.98
N SER A 111 -21.04 28.09 -5.76
CA SER A 111 -21.66 28.22 -7.09
C SER A 111 -23.18 28.41 -7.06
N VAL A 112 -23.81 28.21 -5.90
CA VAL A 112 -25.28 28.33 -5.70
C VAL A 112 -25.65 29.63 -4.97
N SER A 113 -24.66 30.40 -4.51
CA SER A 113 -24.83 31.73 -3.87
C SER A 113 -24.69 32.87 -4.88
#